data_AF-A0A7J4AZ72-F1
#
_entry.id   AF-A0A7J4AZ72-F1
#
_cell.length_a   1.000
_cell.length_b   1.000
_cell.length_c   1.000
_cell.angle_alpha   90.00
_cell.angle_beta   90.00
_cell.angle_gamma   90.00
#
_symmetry.space_group_name_H-M   'P 1'
#
loop_
_entity.id
_entity.type
_entity.pdbx_description
1 polymer ?
#
loop_
_entity_poly.entity_id
_entity_poly.type
_entity_poly.pdbx_seq_one_letter_code
_entity_poly.pdbx_strand_id
1 'polypeptide(L)'
;MFWNGPDEDREFEEEWWYKRPFMRIIFSPLLRLFSWKYRMWRFLRLPPEKRRKIVDKKARKIRKSPHFPKVSKDDLVGRDEEFFKVMVSIHYHVFKDPEIRKTFTTPPPKLFVIKGSSGSGKTFFAEVVQREAFEKGIEYGLLINLLKLRPEQVYSMWYGQSAQRLSEFFNNAFYNPSVVLIDEFQAFAKRFSSTTEVGMEETRVQTVLLEKFDELQKKDYRTIILVSTTEYESLIDTLRRRGV
;
A
#
# COMPACT_ATOMS: atom_id res chain seq x y z
N MET A 1 32.56 14.23 7.84
CA MET A 1 31.61 13.12 8.05
C MET A 1 30.63 13.16 6.89
N PHE A 2 30.83 12.33 5.87
CA PHE A 2 30.06 12.40 4.64
C PHE A 2 28.60 12.04 4.91
N TRP A 3 27.73 13.01 4.70
CA TRP A 3 26.28 12.82 4.69
C TRP A 3 25.97 11.94 3.47
N ASN A 4 25.97 10.62 3.63
CA ASN A 4 25.40 9.72 2.63
C ASN A 4 23.92 10.09 2.53
N GLY A 5 23.51 10.59 1.37
CA GLY A 5 22.13 11.01 1.11
C GLY A 5 21.13 9.93 1.52
N PRO A 6 19.89 10.30 1.86
CA PRO A 6 18.90 9.34 2.31
C PRO A 6 18.73 8.23 1.28
N ASP A 7 18.48 6.99 1.72
CA ASP A 7 18.11 5.83 0.87
C ASP A 7 16.95 6.14 -0.10
N GLU A 8 16.24 7.24 0.13
CA GLU A 8 15.21 7.81 -0.73
C GLU A 8 15.74 8.25 -2.10
N ASP A 9 17.01 8.61 -2.22
CA ASP A 9 17.60 9.05 -3.49
C ASP A 9 17.77 7.89 -4.50
N ARG A 10 17.92 6.63 -4.01
CA ARG A 10 17.99 5.43 -4.88
C ARG A 10 16.74 5.23 -5.73
N GLU A 11 15.57 5.62 -5.20
CA GLU A 11 14.28 5.53 -5.89
C GLU A 11 14.22 6.44 -7.13
N PHE A 12 15.07 7.46 -7.18
CA PHE A 12 15.14 8.43 -8.27
C PHE A 12 16.42 8.30 -9.10
N GLU A 13 17.32 7.36 -8.78
CA GLU A 13 18.57 7.16 -9.53
C GLU A 13 18.31 6.84 -11.00
N GLU A 14 17.23 6.15 -11.32
CA GLU A 14 16.85 5.83 -12.71
C GLU A 14 16.23 7.02 -13.47
N GLU A 15 15.80 8.07 -12.75
CA GLU A 15 15.08 9.20 -13.33
C GLU A 15 16.05 10.15 -14.06
N TRP A 16 15.75 10.46 -15.32
CA TRP A 16 16.60 11.30 -16.18
C TRP A 16 16.88 12.70 -15.61
N TRP A 17 15.91 13.28 -14.89
CA TRP A 17 16.02 14.59 -14.26
C TRP A 17 16.85 14.56 -12.97
N TYR A 18 17.02 13.40 -12.33
CA TYR A 18 17.81 13.25 -11.13
C TYR A 18 19.31 13.22 -11.45
N LYS A 19 19.70 12.48 -12.50
CA LYS A 19 21.10 12.37 -12.96
C LYS A 19 21.69 13.68 -13.49
N ARG A 20 20.85 14.65 -13.88
CA ARG A 20 21.26 15.90 -14.55
C ARG A 20 20.80 17.14 -13.76
N PRO A 21 21.65 17.71 -12.88
CA PRO A 21 21.28 18.83 -12.02
C PRO A 21 20.74 20.05 -12.78
N PHE A 22 21.31 20.35 -13.95
CA PHE A 22 20.86 21.44 -14.81
C PHE A 22 19.44 21.21 -15.36
N MET A 23 19.15 20.01 -15.86
CA MET A 23 17.82 19.67 -16.37
C MET A 23 16.76 19.69 -15.26
N ARG A 24 17.13 19.30 -14.04
CA ARG A 24 16.24 19.42 -12.88
C ARG A 24 15.75 20.85 -12.64
N ILE A 25 16.63 21.84 -12.83
CA ILE A 25 16.30 23.24 -12.62
C ILE A 25 15.38 23.71 -13.74
N ILE A 26 15.77 23.47 -15.00
CA ILE A 26 14.98 23.85 -16.19
C ILE A 26 13.57 23.28 -16.12
N PHE A 27 13.47 21.97 -15.87
CA PHE A 27 12.19 21.27 -15.88
C PHE A 27 11.49 21.28 -14.52
N SER A 28 12.02 21.97 -13.50
CA SER A 28 11.40 22.03 -12.16
C SER A 28 9.91 22.41 -12.18
N PRO A 29 9.48 23.44 -12.94
CA PRO A 29 8.06 23.79 -13.04
C PRO A 29 7.22 22.65 -13.63
N LEU A 30 7.71 22.02 -14.70
CA LEU A 30 7.04 20.92 -15.40
C LEU A 30 6.97 19.66 -14.52
N LEU A 31 8.08 19.29 -13.88
CA LEU A 31 8.17 18.16 -12.97
C LEU A 31 7.27 18.35 -11.76
N ARG A 32 7.11 19.57 -11.24
CA ARG A 32 6.18 19.85 -10.15
C ARG A 32 4.72 19.62 -10.56
N LEU A 33 4.37 19.88 -11.81
CA LEU A 33 3.02 19.69 -12.34
C LEU A 33 2.74 18.22 -12.63
N PHE A 34 3.65 17.55 -13.34
CA PHE A 34 3.39 16.25 -13.95
C PHE A 34 4.03 15.05 -13.23
N SER A 35 5.03 15.27 -12.37
CA SER A 35 5.72 14.19 -11.65
C SER A 35 5.45 14.26 -10.15
N TRP A 36 4.60 13.37 -9.64
CA TRP A 36 4.45 13.22 -8.18
C TRP A 36 5.73 12.71 -7.54
N LYS A 37 6.49 11.82 -8.19
CA LYS A 37 7.80 11.37 -7.71
C LYS A 37 8.69 12.56 -7.37
N TYR A 38 8.76 13.55 -8.26
CA TYR A 38 9.49 14.79 -8.02
C TYR A 38 8.89 15.63 -6.86
N ARG A 39 7.56 15.75 -6.79
CA ARG A 39 6.89 16.44 -5.66
C ARG A 39 7.18 15.77 -4.32
N MET A 40 7.16 14.44 -4.27
CA MET A 40 7.44 13.64 -3.09
C MET A 40 8.91 13.77 -2.70
N TRP A 41 9.84 13.58 -3.65
CA TRP A 41 11.28 13.80 -3.44
C TRP A 41 11.57 15.18 -2.83
N ARG A 42 10.95 16.24 -3.39
CA ARG A 42 11.07 17.59 -2.85
C ARG A 42 10.49 17.73 -1.45
N PHE A 43 9.35 17.09 -1.21
CA PHE A 43 8.66 17.14 0.07
C PHE A 43 9.49 16.47 1.16
N LEU A 44 10.06 15.28 0.90
CA LEU A 44 10.87 14.52 1.84
C LEU A 44 12.15 15.24 2.28
N ARG A 45 12.72 16.07 1.40
CA ARG A 45 13.87 16.94 1.71
C ARG A 45 13.55 18.15 2.58
N LEU A 46 12.28 18.43 2.87
CA LEU A 46 11.94 19.47 3.84
C LEU A 46 12.37 19.03 5.25
N PRO A 47 12.76 19.99 6.12
CA PRO A 47 13.03 19.70 7.52
C PRO A 47 11.89 18.89 8.16
N PRO A 48 12.18 17.87 8.99
CA PRO A 48 11.17 16.98 9.57
C PRO A 48 10.02 17.74 10.25
N GLU A 49 10.31 18.81 10.98
CA GLU A 49 9.29 19.64 11.64
C GLU A 49 8.31 20.29 10.64
N LYS A 50 8.82 20.78 9.51
CA LYS A 50 7.98 21.37 8.46
C LYS A 50 7.10 20.29 7.81
N ARG A 51 7.66 19.11 7.55
CA ARG A 51 6.89 17.96 7.02
C ARG A 51 5.76 17.58 7.96
N ARG A 52 6.06 17.39 9.25
CA ARG A 52 5.08 17.08 10.30
C ARG A 52 3.95 18.09 10.34
N LYS A 53 4.24 19.40 10.34
CA LYS A 53 3.20 20.45 10.32
C LYS A 53 2.30 20.37 9.08
N ILE A 54 2.87 20.13 7.89
CA ILE A 54 2.10 20.00 6.64
C ILE A 54 1.22 18.76 6.68
N VAL A 55 1.78 17.63 7.13
CA VAL A 55 1.07 16.34 7.21
C VAL A 55 -0.02 16.40 8.25
N ASP A 56 0.23 16.94 9.44
CA ASP A 56 -0.78 17.11 10.50
C ASP A 56 -2.00 17.91 9.99
N LYS A 57 -1.75 19.02 9.29
CA LYS A 57 -2.84 19.83 8.69
C LYS A 57 -3.69 19.04 7.69
N LYS A 58 -3.07 18.18 6.88
CA LYS A 58 -3.79 17.29 5.94
C LYS A 58 -4.49 16.16 6.68
N ALA A 59 -3.84 15.57 7.67
CA ALA A 59 -4.34 14.46 8.45
C ALA A 59 -5.62 14.83 9.21
N ARG A 60 -5.70 16.05 9.76
CA ARG A 60 -6.94 16.58 10.39
C ARG A 60 -8.15 16.55 9.47
N LYS A 61 -7.96 16.71 8.15
CA LYS A 61 -9.06 16.60 7.18
C LYS A 61 -9.45 15.14 6.95
N ILE A 62 -8.46 14.26 6.84
CA ILE A 62 -8.67 12.83 6.61
C ILE A 62 -9.35 12.16 7.82
N ARG A 63 -8.95 12.49 9.05
CA ARG A 63 -9.58 11.97 10.28
C ARG A 63 -11.07 12.29 10.40
N LYS A 64 -11.54 13.36 9.74
CA LYS A 64 -12.96 13.75 9.70
C LYS A 64 -13.75 13.02 8.61
N SER A 65 -13.08 12.29 7.71
CA SER A 65 -13.73 11.52 6.66
C SER A 65 -14.53 10.36 7.27
N PRO A 66 -15.73 10.03 6.77
CA PRO A 66 -16.51 8.89 7.23
C PRO A 66 -15.80 7.54 7.03
N HIS A 67 -14.85 7.48 6.09
CA HIS A 67 -14.09 6.27 5.76
C HIS A 67 -12.85 6.07 6.64
N PHE A 68 -12.54 6.99 7.57
CA PHE A 68 -11.38 6.86 8.42
C PHE A 68 -11.62 5.79 9.51
N PRO A 69 -10.67 4.84 9.74
CA PRO A 69 -10.82 3.82 10.77
C PRO A 69 -10.99 4.40 12.18
N LYS A 70 -12.07 4.04 12.86
CA LYS A 70 -12.38 4.51 14.22
C LYS A 70 -11.76 3.66 15.33
N VAL A 71 -11.24 2.50 14.98
CA VAL A 71 -10.62 1.52 15.88
C VAL A 71 -9.16 1.87 16.16
N SER A 72 -8.68 1.65 17.38
CA SER A 72 -7.32 1.95 17.82
C SER A 72 -6.55 0.67 18.17
N LYS A 73 -5.23 0.79 18.37
CA LYS A 73 -4.40 -0.33 18.81
C LYS A 73 -4.85 -0.87 20.18
N ASP A 74 -5.27 0.01 21.09
CA ASP A 74 -5.70 -0.39 22.44
C ASP A 74 -6.98 -1.24 22.43
N ASP A 75 -7.75 -1.17 21.34
CA ASP A 75 -8.93 -2.01 21.14
C ASP A 75 -8.57 -3.43 20.63
N LEU A 76 -7.31 -3.67 20.27
CA LEU A 76 -6.86 -4.97 19.76
C LEU A 76 -6.41 -5.87 20.92
N VAL A 77 -7.07 -7.02 21.07
CA VAL A 77 -6.77 -7.99 22.13
C VAL A 77 -6.15 -9.26 21.53
N GLY A 78 -5.00 -9.67 22.06
CA GLY A 78 -4.41 -11.00 21.82
C GLY A 78 -3.85 -11.23 20.41
N ARG A 79 -3.53 -10.17 19.67
CA ARG A 79 -2.93 -10.22 18.31
C ARG A 79 -1.72 -9.30 18.15
N ASP A 80 -1.02 -9.07 19.25
CA ASP A 80 0.11 -8.14 19.28
C ASP A 80 1.25 -8.62 18.37
N GLU A 81 1.55 -9.92 18.37
CA GLU A 81 2.61 -10.47 17.53
C GLU A 81 2.35 -10.26 16.03
N GLU A 82 1.13 -10.56 15.56
CA GLU A 82 0.73 -10.34 14.18
C GLU A 82 0.74 -8.85 13.84
N PHE A 83 0.25 -8.01 14.75
CA PHE A 83 0.27 -6.57 14.59
C PHE A 83 1.71 -6.06 14.43
N PHE A 84 2.63 -6.48 15.30
CA PHE A 84 4.03 -6.07 15.24
C PHE A 84 4.70 -6.54 13.96
N LYS A 85 4.44 -7.77 13.48
CA LYS A 85 4.96 -8.26 12.19
C LYS A 85 4.57 -7.34 11.03
N VAL A 86 3.29 -6.95 10.96
CA VAL A 86 2.81 -6.05 9.91
C VAL A 86 3.40 -4.64 10.07
N MET A 87 3.46 -4.12 11.30
CA MET A 87 4.04 -2.81 11.57
C MET A 87 5.52 -2.74 11.20
N VAL A 88 6.31 -3.78 11.49
CA VAL A 88 7.72 -3.85 11.08
C VAL A 88 7.85 -3.73 9.56
N SER A 89 7.00 -4.43 8.78
CA SER A 89 6.99 -4.26 7.32
C SER A 89 6.60 -2.85 6.88
N ILE A 90 5.67 -2.19 7.57
CA ILE A 90 5.30 -0.81 7.30
C ILE A 90 6.48 0.13 7.57
N HIS A 91 7.18 -0.04 8.70
CA HIS A 91 8.39 0.73 9.02
C HIS A 91 9.48 0.52 7.96
N TYR A 92 9.71 -0.72 7.52
CA TYR A 92 10.72 -1.04 6.52
C TYR A 92 10.38 -0.50 5.12
N HIS A 93 9.16 -0.73 4.62
CA HIS A 93 8.79 -0.44 3.22
C HIS A 93 8.18 0.94 3.02
N VAL A 94 7.29 1.38 3.92
CA VAL A 94 6.51 2.61 3.75
C VAL A 94 7.27 3.81 4.31
N PHE A 95 7.68 3.72 5.57
CA PHE A 95 8.44 4.79 6.24
C PHE A 95 9.91 4.80 5.80
N LYS A 96 10.43 3.66 5.33
CA LYS A 96 11.83 3.46 4.99
C LYS A 96 12.76 3.82 6.15
N ASP A 97 12.39 3.39 7.35
CA ASP A 97 13.14 3.65 8.57
C ASP A 97 14.58 3.10 8.46
N PRO A 98 15.62 3.96 8.54
CA PRO A 98 17.01 3.53 8.41
C PRO A 98 17.46 2.54 9.49
N GLU A 99 16.92 2.63 10.72
CA GLU A 99 17.32 1.74 11.80
C GLU A 99 16.77 0.34 11.56
N ILE A 100 15.48 0.25 11.25
CA ILE A 100 14.84 -1.01 10.89
C ILE A 100 15.50 -1.61 9.64
N ARG A 101 15.74 -0.82 8.58
CA ARG A 101 16.37 -1.35 7.35
C ARG A 101 17.76 -1.94 7.57
N LYS A 102 18.55 -1.40 8.51
CA LYS A 102 19.87 -1.93 8.84
C LYS A 102 19.82 -3.26 9.60
N THR A 103 18.77 -3.50 10.38
CA THR A 103 18.61 -4.72 11.17
C THR A 103 18.20 -5.93 10.32
N PHE A 104 17.56 -5.71 9.17
CA PHE A 104 17.06 -6.77 8.30
C PHE A 104 18.01 -7.05 7.13
N THR A 105 18.56 -8.27 7.07
CA THR A 105 19.35 -8.76 5.92
C THR A 105 18.48 -8.97 4.68
N THR A 106 17.21 -9.31 4.87
CA THR A 106 16.24 -9.56 3.80
C THR A 106 14.99 -8.72 4.06
N PRO A 107 14.44 -8.06 3.03
CA PRO A 107 13.24 -7.27 3.19
C PRO A 107 12.08 -8.13 3.72
N PRO A 108 11.30 -7.66 4.70
CA PRO A 108 10.13 -8.36 5.19
C PRO A 108 9.00 -8.36 4.13
N PRO A 109 7.93 -9.16 4.28
CA PRO A 109 6.88 -9.26 3.27
C PRO A 109 6.10 -7.93 3.08
N LYS A 110 5.63 -7.68 1.86
CA LYS A 110 4.75 -6.54 1.52
C LYS A 110 3.25 -6.89 1.47
N LEU A 111 2.94 -8.18 1.40
CA LEU A 111 1.60 -8.72 1.26
C LEU A 111 1.33 -9.65 2.44
N PHE A 112 0.32 -9.33 3.24
CA PHE A 112 -0.10 -10.11 4.40
C PHE A 112 -1.49 -10.67 4.18
N VAL A 113 -1.67 -11.96 4.48
CA VAL A 113 -2.98 -12.61 4.40
C VAL A 113 -3.50 -12.91 5.80
N ILE A 114 -4.56 -12.23 6.18
CA ILE A 114 -5.24 -12.38 7.46
C ILE A 114 -6.36 -13.43 7.27
N LYS A 115 -6.12 -14.63 7.80
CA LYS A 115 -7.06 -15.76 7.74
C LYS A 115 -7.85 -15.93 9.04
N GLY A 116 -9.06 -16.49 8.95
CA GLY A 116 -9.89 -16.81 10.11
C GLY A 116 -11.37 -16.96 9.76
N SER A 117 -12.17 -17.52 10.65
CA SER A 117 -13.63 -17.67 10.47
C SER A 117 -14.35 -16.32 10.38
N SER A 118 -15.57 -16.30 9.83
CA SER A 118 -16.39 -15.07 9.85
C SER A 118 -16.58 -14.58 11.29
N GLY A 119 -16.58 -13.27 11.50
CA GLY A 119 -16.67 -12.67 12.84
C GLY A 119 -15.36 -12.67 13.65
N SER A 120 -14.26 -13.27 13.18
CA SER A 120 -12.98 -13.30 13.90
C SER A 120 -12.21 -11.96 13.94
N GLY A 121 -12.83 -10.82 13.58
CA GLY A 121 -12.19 -9.50 13.64
C GLY A 121 -11.06 -9.27 12.63
N LYS A 122 -11.06 -9.93 11.46
CA LYS A 122 -10.00 -9.75 10.43
C LYS A 122 -9.97 -8.33 9.87
N THR A 123 -11.13 -7.83 9.43
CA THR A 123 -11.31 -6.46 8.95
C THR A 123 -10.95 -5.45 10.04
N PHE A 124 -11.39 -5.73 11.28
CA PHE A 124 -11.04 -4.91 12.45
C PHE A 124 -9.53 -4.82 12.65
N PHE A 125 -8.80 -5.94 12.66
CA PHE A 125 -7.34 -5.96 12.78
C PHE A 125 -6.66 -5.14 11.67
N ALA A 126 -7.11 -5.30 10.41
CA ALA A 126 -6.56 -4.54 9.30
C ALA A 126 -6.82 -3.03 9.42
N GLU A 127 -8.00 -2.64 9.91
CA GLU A 127 -8.36 -1.24 10.15
C GLU A 127 -7.53 -0.63 11.31
N VAL A 128 -7.23 -1.42 12.35
CA VAL A 128 -6.31 -1.03 13.44
C VAL A 128 -4.90 -0.78 12.87
N VAL A 129 -4.38 -1.69 12.05
CA VAL A 129 -3.08 -1.51 11.38
C VAL A 129 -3.08 -0.27 10.48
N GLN A 130 -4.13 -0.07 9.69
CA GLN A 130 -4.27 1.12 8.83
C GLN A 130 -4.23 2.42 9.66
N ARG A 131 -4.94 2.46 10.78
CA ARG A 131 -4.91 3.63 11.67
C ARG A 131 -3.54 3.84 12.28
N GLU A 132 -2.91 2.79 12.83
CA GLU A 132 -1.58 2.93 13.44
C GLU A 132 -0.57 3.43 12.41
N ALA A 133 -0.59 2.86 11.19
CA ALA A 133 0.28 3.28 10.10
C ALA A 133 0.06 4.75 9.72
N PHE A 134 -1.19 5.22 9.75
CA PHE A 134 -1.51 6.62 9.50
C PHE A 134 -0.96 7.53 10.58
N GLU A 135 -1.19 7.18 11.85
CA GLU A 135 -0.74 7.96 13.01
C GLU A 135 0.79 8.02 13.08
N LYS A 136 1.47 6.88 12.92
CA LYS A 136 2.92 6.81 12.79
C LYS A 136 3.42 7.59 11.58
N GLY A 137 2.73 7.52 10.44
CA GLY A 137 3.05 8.34 9.28
C GLY A 137 3.18 9.83 9.61
N ILE A 138 2.27 10.37 10.43
CA ILE A 138 2.32 11.77 10.87
C ILE A 138 3.61 12.05 11.66
N GLU A 139 4.02 11.15 12.56
CA GLU A 139 5.27 11.23 13.30
C GLU A 139 6.50 11.21 12.37
N TYR A 140 6.46 10.41 11.31
CA TYR A 140 7.51 10.36 10.27
C TYR A 140 7.42 11.52 9.27
N GLY A 141 6.41 12.39 9.38
CA GLY A 141 6.17 13.48 8.44
C GLY A 141 5.78 12.98 7.04
N LEU A 142 5.11 11.82 6.96
CA LEU A 142 4.64 11.18 5.74
C LEU A 142 3.12 11.00 5.80
N LEU A 143 2.41 11.43 4.76
CA LEU A 143 0.98 11.18 4.68
C LEU A 143 0.74 9.80 4.06
N ILE A 144 0.10 8.92 4.83
CA ILE A 144 -0.24 7.57 4.37
C ILE A 144 -1.66 7.55 3.81
N ASN A 145 -1.81 7.01 2.61
CA ASN A 145 -3.10 6.77 2.00
C ASN A 145 -3.69 5.46 2.55
N LEU A 146 -4.87 5.56 3.15
CA LEU A 146 -5.64 4.41 3.59
C LEU A 146 -6.63 4.04 2.50
N LEU A 147 -6.36 2.93 1.81
CA LEU A 147 -7.19 2.47 0.71
C LEU A 147 -7.88 1.16 1.11
N LYS A 148 -9.17 1.05 0.80
CA LYS A 148 -9.94 -0.17 1.00
C LYS A 148 -10.54 -0.59 -0.33
N LEU A 149 -10.29 -1.83 -0.73
CA LEU A 149 -10.85 -2.47 -1.91
C LEU A 149 -11.87 -3.52 -1.45
N ARG A 150 -13.10 -3.41 -1.94
CA ARG A 150 -14.14 -4.42 -1.76
C ARG A 150 -14.62 -4.95 -3.11
N PRO A 151 -15.15 -6.17 -3.18
CA PRO A 151 -15.66 -6.77 -4.42
C PRO A 151 -16.65 -5.86 -5.17
N GLU A 152 -17.55 -5.20 -4.45
CA GLU A 152 -18.61 -4.36 -5.04
C GLU A 152 -18.06 -3.12 -5.75
N GLN A 153 -16.84 -2.69 -5.42
CA GLN A 153 -16.18 -1.55 -6.06
C GLN A 153 -15.49 -1.95 -7.37
N VAL A 154 -15.18 -3.24 -7.53
CA VAL A 154 -14.46 -3.78 -8.68
C VAL A 154 -15.43 -4.32 -9.71
N TYR A 155 -16.32 -5.22 -9.30
CA TYR A 155 -17.27 -5.87 -10.19
C TYR A 155 -18.36 -4.90 -10.60
N SER A 156 -18.56 -4.77 -11.91
CA SER A 156 -19.59 -3.92 -12.49
C SER A 156 -20.46 -4.73 -13.44
N MET A 157 -21.70 -4.30 -13.67
CA MET A 157 -22.55 -4.91 -14.70
C MET A 157 -22.02 -4.69 -16.14
N TRP A 158 -20.98 -3.87 -16.31
CA TRP A 158 -20.40 -3.52 -17.60
C TRP A 158 -19.13 -4.32 -17.85
N TYR A 159 -19.20 -5.22 -18.83
CA TYR A 159 -18.12 -6.10 -19.22
C TYR A 159 -16.81 -5.36 -19.52
N GLY A 160 -15.70 -5.82 -18.94
CA GLY A 160 -14.35 -5.33 -19.22
C GLY A 160 -13.90 -4.11 -18.41
N GLN A 161 -14.81 -3.44 -17.69
CA GLN A 161 -14.42 -2.30 -16.83
C GLN A 161 -13.78 -2.76 -15.51
N SER A 162 -14.10 -3.96 -15.03
CA SER A 162 -13.67 -4.43 -13.71
C SER A 162 -12.14 -4.55 -13.60
N ALA A 163 -11.48 -5.11 -14.63
CA ALA A 163 -10.03 -5.24 -14.68
C ALA A 163 -9.31 -3.89 -14.78
N GLN A 164 -9.88 -2.95 -15.56
CA GLN A 164 -9.33 -1.60 -15.68
C GLN A 164 -9.42 -0.85 -14.35
N ARG A 165 -10.59 -0.87 -13.69
CA ARG A 165 -10.79 -0.24 -12.37
C ARG A 165 -9.82 -0.80 -11.33
N LEU A 166 -9.62 -2.12 -11.33
CA LEU A 166 -8.65 -2.76 -10.44
C LEU A 166 -7.22 -2.29 -10.71
N SER A 167 -6.83 -2.22 -11.99
CA SER A 167 -5.51 -1.73 -12.39
C SER A 167 -5.30 -0.27 -11.96
N GLU A 168 -6.29 0.61 -12.19
CA GLU A 168 -6.27 2.01 -11.77
C GLU A 168 -6.18 2.17 -10.25
N PHE A 169 -6.93 1.35 -9.50
CA PHE A 169 -6.86 1.34 -8.04
C PHE A 169 -5.44 1.04 -7.54
N PHE A 170 -4.80 -0.04 -8.03
CA PHE A 170 -3.44 -0.38 -7.62
C PHE A 170 -2.41 0.63 -8.12
N ASN A 171 -2.57 1.17 -9.32
CA ASN A 171 -1.68 2.23 -9.81
C ASN A 171 -1.72 3.45 -8.89
N ASN A 172 -2.90 3.85 -8.40
CA ASN A 172 -3.03 4.92 -7.40
C ASN A 172 -2.37 4.53 -6.07
N ALA A 173 -2.59 3.28 -5.62
CA ALA A 173 -2.02 2.76 -4.38
C ALA A 173 -0.48 2.68 -4.39
N PHE A 174 0.12 2.35 -5.54
CA PHE A 174 1.57 2.28 -5.71
C PHE A 174 2.21 3.65 -5.93
N TYR A 175 1.44 4.60 -6.42
CA TYR A 175 1.88 5.97 -6.64
C TYR A 175 2.02 6.79 -5.35
N ASN A 176 1.48 6.35 -4.22
CA ASN A 176 1.57 7.05 -2.94
C ASN A 176 1.98 6.09 -1.81
N PRO A 177 2.57 6.58 -0.70
CA PRO A 177 2.73 5.77 0.50
C PRO A 177 1.36 5.30 0.97
N SER A 178 1.11 4.00 0.95
CA SER A 178 -0.25 3.47 1.11
C SER A 178 -0.29 2.20 1.93
N VAL A 179 -1.36 2.04 2.72
CA VAL A 179 -1.74 0.75 3.31
C VAL A 179 -3.08 0.37 2.72
N VAL A 180 -3.07 -0.69 1.91
CA VAL A 180 -4.24 -1.18 1.18
C VAL A 180 -4.85 -2.33 1.96
N LEU A 181 -6.15 -2.27 2.22
CA LEU A 181 -6.95 -3.39 2.72
C LEU A 181 -7.79 -3.93 1.57
N ILE A 182 -7.62 -5.21 1.24
CA ILE A 182 -8.51 -5.95 0.36
C ILE A 182 -9.39 -6.82 1.23
N ASP A 183 -10.66 -6.44 1.34
CA ASP A 183 -11.63 -7.13 2.16
C ASP A 183 -12.38 -8.21 1.36
N GLU A 184 -12.86 -9.24 2.06
CA GLU A 184 -13.63 -10.34 1.46
C GLU A 184 -12.96 -10.96 0.24
N PHE A 185 -11.65 -11.22 0.35
CA PHE A 185 -10.84 -11.66 -0.77
C PHE A 185 -11.34 -12.96 -1.44
N GLN A 186 -12.03 -13.81 -0.68
CA GLN A 186 -12.67 -15.00 -1.22
C GLN A 186 -13.57 -14.72 -2.42
N ALA A 187 -14.19 -13.53 -2.51
CA ALA A 187 -15.01 -13.15 -3.66
C ALA A 187 -14.19 -12.97 -4.94
N PHE A 188 -12.93 -12.53 -4.83
CA PHE A 188 -12.00 -12.44 -5.95
C PHE A 188 -11.34 -13.79 -6.27
N ALA A 189 -11.25 -14.70 -5.30
CA ALA A 189 -10.46 -15.93 -5.40
C ALA A 189 -11.22 -17.16 -5.91
N LYS A 190 -12.56 -17.10 -5.98
CA LYS A 190 -13.38 -18.25 -6.42
C LYS A 190 -12.92 -18.75 -7.79
N ARG A 191 -12.72 -20.06 -7.91
CA ARG A 191 -12.39 -20.73 -9.17
C ARG A 191 -13.64 -20.74 -10.05
N PHE A 192 -13.73 -19.82 -10.99
CA PHE A 192 -14.78 -19.87 -12.00
C PHE A 192 -14.29 -20.68 -13.20
N SER A 193 -14.82 -21.90 -13.34
CA SER A 193 -14.52 -22.81 -14.45
C SER A 193 -15.54 -22.70 -15.59
N SER A 194 -16.29 -21.60 -15.66
CA SER A 194 -17.32 -21.43 -16.69
C SER A 194 -16.75 -20.74 -17.93
N THR A 195 -16.97 -21.33 -19.10
CA THR A 195 -16.69 -20.74 -20.43
C THR A 195 -17.65 -19.58 -20.78
N THR A 196 -18.48 -19.14 -19.82
CA THR A 196 -19.38 -18.00 -19.98
C THR A 196 -18.58 -16.70 -19.96
N GLU A 197 -19.11 -15.66 -20.60
CA GLU A 197 -18.47 -14.34 -20.66
C GLU A 197 -18.16 -13.78 -19.25
N VAL A 198 -19.04 -14.04 -18.28
CA VAL A 198 -18.85 -13.67 -16.86
C VAL A 198 -17.60 -14.34 -16.26
N GLY A 199 -17.40 -15.64 -16.50
CA GLY A 199 -16.22 -16.36 -16.01
C GLY A 199 -14.91 -15.87 -16.65
N MET A 200 -14.97 -15.43 -17.91
CA MET A 200 -13.81 -14.81 -18.57
C MET A 200 -13.44 -13.46 -17.96
N GLU A 201 -14.42 -12.65 -17.56
CA GLU A 201 -14.15 -11.37 -16.88
C GLU A 201 -13.52 -11.58 -15.49
N GLU A 202 -14.06 -12.51 -14.70
CA GLU A 202 -13.51 -12.84 -13.38
C GLU A 202 -12.06 -13.35 -13.48
N THR A 203 -11.77 -14.18 -14.49
CA THR A 203 -10.41 -14.66 -14.77
C THR A 203 -9.45 -13.51 -15.10
N ARG A 204 -9.90 -12.49 -15.84
CA ARG A 204 -9.08 -11.29 -16.12
C ARG A 204 -8.82 -10.46 -14.86
N VAL A 205 -9.83 -10.28 -14.01
CA VAL A 205 -9.67 -9.57 -12.73
C VAL A 205 -8.65 -10.29 -11.85
N GLN A 206 -8.72 -11.62 -11.75
CA GLN A 206 -7.74 -12.42 -11.02
C GLN A 206 -6.33 -12.27 -11.59
N THR A 207 -6.19 -12.32 -12.92
CA THR A 207 -4.90 -12.13 -13.59
C THR A 207 -4.29 -10.77 -13.23
N VAL A 208 -5.04 -9.68 -13.38
CA VAL A 208 -4.57 -8.32 -13.04
C VAL A 208 -4.19 -8.22 -11.56
N LEU A 209 -4.97 -8.84 -10.67
CA LEU A 209 -4.68 -8.84 -9.24
C LEU A 209 -3.33 -9.52 -8.94
N LEU A 210 -3.09 -10.70 -9.52
CA LEU A 210 -1.83 -11.44 -9.37
C LEU A 210 -0.64 -10.67 -9.95
N GLU A 211 -0.82 -10.07 -11.13
CA GLU A 211 0.19 -9.21 -11.76
C GLU A 211 0.55 -8.02 -10.86
N LYS A 212 -0.45 -7.38 -10.23
CA LYS A 212 -0.21 -6.26 -9.32
C LYS A 212 0.49 -6.68 -8.03
N PHE A 213 0.22 -7.88 -7.53
CA PHE A 213 0.96 -8.41 -6.37
C PHE A 213 2.42 -8.74 -6.73
N ASP A 214 2.66 -9.31 -7.91
CA ASP A 214 4.02 -9.53 -8.42
C ASP A 214 4.76 -8.20 -8.62
N GLU A 215 4.06 -7.19 -9.16
CA GLU A 215 4.60 -5.85 -9.34
C GLU A 215 5.00 -5.22 -8.00
N LEU A 216 4.14 -5.37 -6.97
CA LEU A 216 4.41 -4.89 -5.62
C LEU A 216 5.68 -5.50 -5.02
N GLN A 217 5.89 -6.80 -5.21
CA GLN A 217 7.05 -7.52 -4.68
C GLN A 217 8.35 -7.15 -5.41
N LYS A 218 8.29 -6.94 -6.74
CA LYS A 218 9.47 -6.64 -7.57
C LYS A 218 9.95 -5.20 -7.46
N LYS A 219 9.04 -4.24 -7.23
CA LYS A 219 9.36 -2.81 -7.22
C LYS A 219 9.43 -2.26 -5.80
N ASP A 220 10.23 -1.21 -5.59
CA ASP A 220 10.38 -0.55 -4.28
C ASP A 220 9.25 0.46 -3.97
N TYR A 221 7.99 0.02 -4.11
CA TYR A 221 6.85 0.83 -3.71
C TYR A 221 6.76 0.96 -2.18
N ARG A 222 6.37 2.15 -1.72
CA ARG A 222 6.01 2.47 -0.32
C ARG A 222 4.60 1.97 0.02
N THR A 223 4.29 0.74 -0.34
CA THR A 223 2.93 0.19 -0.22
C THR A 223 2.95 -1.15 0.49
N ILE A 224 1.99 -1.36 1.39
CA ILE A 224 1.69 -2.66 2.01
C ILE A 224 0.25 -3.02 1.67
N ILE A 225 0.01 -4.30 1.38
CA ILE A 225 -1.32 -4.85 1.14
C ILE A 225 -1.67 -5.84 2.26
N LEU A 226 -2.83 -5.65 2.87
CA LEU A 226 -3.47 -6.54 3.81
C LEU A 226 -4.66 -7.19 3.10
N VAL A 227 -4.74 -8.51 3.15
CA VAL A 227 -5.81 -9.29 2.52
C VAL A 227 -6.57 -10.03 3.61
N SER A 228 -7.86 -9.74 3.79
CA SER A 228 -8.73 -10.53 4.67
C SER A 228 -9.50 -11.58 3.88
N THR A 229 -9.45 -12.84 4.34
CA THR A 229 -10.21 -13.95 3.75
C THR A 229 -10.81 -14.85 4.82
N THR A 230 -12.01 -15.37 4.57
CA THR A 230 -12.61 -16.47 5.34
C THR A 230 -12.25 -17.86 4.80
N GLU A 231 -11.81 -17.93 3.54
CA GLU A 231 -11.51 -19.18 2.85
C GLU A 231 -10.06 -19.15 2.35
N TYR A 232 -9.11 -19.42 3.26
CA TYR A 232 -7.69 -19.43 2.88
C TYR A 232 -7.37 -20.59 1.91
N GLU A 233 -8.00 -21.74 2.11
CA GLU A 233 -7.76 -22.93 1.28
C GLU A 233 -8.29 -22.79 -0.15
N SER A 234 -9.33 -21.96 -0.37
CA SER A 234 -9.85 -21.69 -1.71
C SER A 234 -9.01 -20.67 -2.49
N LEU A 235 -8.03 -20.03 -1.84
CA LEU A 235 -7.11 -19.12 -2.52
C LEU A 235 -6.28 -19.86 -3.57
N ILE A 236 -6.08 -19.19 -4.70
CA ILE A 236 -5.18 -19.60 -5.78
C ILE A 236 -3.83 -19.99 -5.17
N ASP A 237 -3.30 -21.17 -5.51
CA ASP A 237 -2.02 -21.68 -4.98
C ASP A 237 -0.88 -20.64 -5.12
N THR A 238 -0.93 -19.84 -6.18
CA THR A 238 0.01 -18.75 -6.44
C THR A 238 -0.02 -17.65 -5.37
N LEU A 239 -1.17 -17.33 -4.79
CA LEU A 239 -1.27 -16.38 -3.67
C LEU A 239 -0.73 -16.99 -2.38
N ARG A 240 -1.00 -18.28 -2.14
CA ARG A 240 -0.49 -18.99 -0.97
C ARG A 240 1.04 -19.06 -0.96
N ARG A 241 1.68 -19.11 -2.13
CA ARG A 241 3.15 -19.03 -2.27
C ARG A 241 3.72 -17.62 -2.05
N ARG A 242 2.90 -16.57 -2.18
CA ARG A 242 3.33 -15.16 -2.16
C ARG A 242 3.01 -14.43 -0.85
N GLY A 243 1.94 -14.83 -0.17
CA GLY A 243 1.61 -14.35 1.16
C GLY A 243 2.45 -15.07 2.22
N VAL A 244 2.95 -14.31 3.19
CA VAL A 244 3.64 -14.81 4.39
C VAL A 244 2.78 -14.52 5.60
#